data_AF-A0A182K6K3-F1
#
_entry.id   AF-A0A182K6K3-F1
#
_cell.length_a   1.000
_cell.length_b   1.000
_cell.length_c   1.000
_cell.angle_alpha   90.00
_cell.angle_beta   90.00
_cell.angle_gamma   90.00
#
_symmetry.space_group_name_H-M   'P 1'
#
loop_
_entity.id
_entity.type
_entity.pdbx_description
1 polymer ?
#
loop_
_entity_poly.entity_id
_entity_poly.type
_entity_poly.pdbx_seq_one_letter_code
_entity_poly.pdbx_strand_id
1 'polypeptide(L)' 'MKVLSLYKQLIRASQKFDSYNYRMYALRRVRDAFRENKALTDNATIASELSYAQKNLEIIKRQVSER' A
#
# COMPACT_ATOMS: atom_id res chain seq x y z
N MET A 1 -11.86 -8.97 -2.19
CA MET A 1 -11.38 -7.58 -2.45
C MET A 1 -10.84 -7.49 -3.87
N LYS A 2 -11.07 -6.38 -4.58
CA LYS A 2 -10.45 -6.13 -5.90
C LYS A 2 -9.09 -5.44 -5.68
N VAL A 3 -8.00 -5.96 -6.26
CA VAL A 3 -6.60 -5.45 -6.13
C VAL A 3 -6.52 -3.92 -6.29
N LEU A 4 -7.23 -3.37 -7.27
CA LEU A 4 -7.28 -1.93 -7.54
C LEU A 4 -7.91 -1.10 -6.41
N SER A 5 -8.83 -1.68 -5.64
CA SER A 5 -9.42 -1.00 -4.47
C SER A 5 -8.38 -0.85 -3.37
N LEU A 6 -7.63 -1.92 -3.07
CA LEU A 6 -6.57 -1.90 -2.06
C LEU A 6 -5.46 -0.90 -2.44
N TYR A 7 -5.05 -0.90 -3.71
CA TYR A 7 -4.11 0.08 -4.24
C TYR A 7 -4.58 1.52 -4.01
N LYS A 8 -5.84 1.84 -4.38
CA LYS A 8 -6.41 3.19 -4.16
C LYS A 8 -6.47 3.57 -2.68
N GLN A 9 -6.79 2.62 -1.80
CA GLN A 9 -6.82 2.86 -0.36
C GLN A 9 -5.43 3.17 0.20
N LEU A 10 -4.40 2.41 -0.20
CA LEU A 10 -3.02 2.66 0.19
C LEU A 10 -2.54 4.04 -0.28
N ILE A 11 -2.79 4.41 -1.54
CA ILE A 11 -2.43 5.74 -2.05
C ILE A 11 -3.10 6.86 -1.26
N ARG A 12 -4.40 6.75 -0.98
CA ARG A 12 -5.15 7.75 -0.19
C ARG A 12 -4.65 7.84 1.24
N ALA A 13 -4.34 6.71 1.88
CA ALA A 13 -3.82 6.69 3.24
C ALA A 13 -2.41 7.32 3.29
N SER A 14 -1.53 6.98 2.34
CA SER A 14 -0.19 7.56 2.23
C SER A 14 -0.19 9.08 1.98
N GLN A 15 -1.22 9.62 1.32
CA GLN A 15 -1.35 11.08 1.12
C GLN A 15 -1.59 11.84 2.42
N LYS A 16 -2.07 11.18 3.49
CA LYS A 16 -2.37 11.80 4.77
C LYS A 16 -1.16 12.00 5.68
N PHE A 17 0.02 11.51 5.31
CA PHE A 17 1.24 11.84 6.07
C PHE A 17 1.53 13.33 5.96
N ASP A 18 1.67 14.06 7.07
CA ASP A 18 2.00 15.49 7.07
C ASP A 18 3.39 15.78 6.50
N SER A 19 4.36 14.98 6.95
CA SER A 19 5.74 15.09 6.50
C SER A 19 5.85 14.71 5.02
N TYR A 20 6.35 15.65 4.23
CA TYR A 20 6.56 15.48 2.79
C TYR A 20 7.40 14.24 2.47
N ASN A 21 8.49 14.01 3.20
CA ASN A 21 9.40 12.89 2.96
C ASN A 21 8.70 11.54 3.16
N TYR A 22 7.94 11.39 4.24
CA TYR A 22 7.16 10.18 4.50
C TYR A 22 6.04 9.99 3.47
N ARG A 23 5.31 11.06 3.12
CA ARG A 23 4.27 11.03 2.09
C ARG A 23 4.81 10.57 0.74
N MET A 24 5.92 11.17 0.28
CA MET A 24 6.53 10.83 -0.99
C MET A 24 7.13 9.43 -0.99
N TYR A 25 7.79 9.02 0.11
CA TYR A 25 8.31 7.67 0.26
C TYR A 25 7.18 6.63 0.19
N ALA A 26 6.12 6.80 0.97
CA ALA A 26 5.01 5.85 1.03
C ALA A 26 4.29 5.76 -0.32
N LEU A 27 4.06 6.89 -1.00
CA LEU A 27 3.47 6.90 -2.34
C LEU A 27 4.32 6.17 -3.38
N ARG A 28 5.63 6.42 -3.37
CA ARG A 28 6.58 5.74 -4.27
C ARG A 28 6.60 4.24 -3.98
N ARG A 29 6.77 3.84 -2.72
CA ARG A 29 6.87 2.43 -2.33
C ARG A 29 5.61 1.63 -2.69
N VAL A 30 4.42 2.20 -2.49
CA VAL A 30 3.15 1.58 -2.89
C VAL A 30 3.07 1.43 -4.42
N ARG A 31 3.45 2.45 -5.19
CA ARG A 31 3.44 2.37 -6.66
C ARG A 31 4.41 1.32 -7.18
N ASP A 32 5.63 1.30 -6.64
CA ASP A 32 6.68 0.39 -7.08
C ASP A 32 6.31 -1.05 -6.75
N ALA A 33 5.85 -1.34 -5.52
CA ALA A 33 5.42 -2.69 -5.13
C ALA A 33 4.32 -3.27 -6.04
N PHE A 34 3.30 -2.46 -6.39
CA PHE A 34 2.23 -2.93 -7.27
C PHE A 34 2.68 -3.09 -8.73
N ARG A 35 3.69 -2.34 -9.17
CA ARG A 35 4.28 -2.49 -10.51
C ARG A 35 5.19 -3.71 -10.60
N GLU A 36 6.05 -3.90 -9.61
CA GLU A 36 6.94 -5.07 -9.47
C GLU A 36 6.13 -6.37 -9.47
N ASN A 37 5.02 -6.40 -8.72
CA ASN A 37 4.17 -7.59 -8.59
C ASN A 37 3.13 -7.75 -9.72
N LYS A 38 3.13 -6.90 -10.75
CA LYS A 38 2.11 -6.93 -11.82
C LYS A 38 2.12 -8.24 -12.63
N ALA A 39 3.30 -8.84 -12.79
CA ALA A 39 3.49 -10.05 -13.58
C ALA A 39 3.31 -11.35 -12.79
N LEU A 40 2.96 -11.27 -11.49
CA LEU A 40 2.70 -12.46 -10.69
C LEU A 40 1.48 -13.20 -11.22
N THR A 41 1.64 -14.51 -11.42
CA THR A 41 0.59 -15.43 -11.88
C THR A 41 0.24 -16.48 -10.85
N ASP A 42 1.14 -16.74 -9.89
CA ASP A 42 0.90 -17.68 -8.80
C ASP A 42 -0.09 -17.10 -7.79
N ASN A 43 -1.24 -17.78 -7.64
CA ASN A 43 -2.33 -17.33 -6.77
C ASN A 43 -1.93 -17.30 -5.28
N ALA A 44 -1.05 -18.19 -4.83
CA ALA A 44 -0.60 -18.22 -3.44
C ALA A 44 0.26 -16.98 -3.12
N THR A 45 1.21 -16.67 -4.01
CA THR A 45 2.05 -15.47 -3.90
C THR A 45 1.22 -14.20 -3.98
N ILE A 46 0.26 -14.11 -4.91
CA ILE A 46 -0.66 -12.96 -5.00
C ILE A 46 -1.43 -12.78 -3.69
N ALA A 47 -1.97 -13.86 -3.12
CA ALA A 47 -2.71 -13.80 -1.86
C ALA A 47 -1.82 -13.32 -0.70
N SER A 48 -0.57 -13.79 -0.64
CA SER A 48 0.42 -13.36 0.36
C SER A 48 0.72 -11.86 0.25
N GLU A 49 1.01 -11.39 -0.97
CA GLU A 49 1.30 -9.97 -1.24
C GLU A 49 0.10 -9.06 -0.92
N LEU A 50 -1.13 -9.51 -1.23
CA LEU A 50 -2.34 -8.76 -0.88
C LEU A 50 -2.57 -8.72 0.64
N SER A 51 -2.29 -9.82 1.35
CA SER A 51 -2.35 -9.85 2.82
C SER A 51 -1.33 -8.91 3.44
N TYR A 52 -0.10 -8.89 2.91
CA TYR A 52 0.95 -7.96 3.32
C TYR A 52 0.55 -6.51 3.05
N ALA A 53 0.01 -6.20 1.87
CA ALA A 53 -0.49 -4.88 1.51
C ALA A 53 -1.63 -4.42 2.44
N GLN A 54 -2.54 -5.32 2.83
CA GLN A 54 -3.62 -5.02 3.78
C GLN A 54 -3.07 -4.68 5.18
N LYS A 55 -2.08 -5.44 5.67
CA LYS A 55 -1.41 -5.13 6.95
C LYS A 55 -0.75 -3.76 6.92
N ASN A 56 -0.06 -3.44 5.83
CA ASN A 56 0.56 -2.12 5.64
C ASN A 56 -0.47 -0.99 5.59
N LEU A 57 -1.64 -1.21 4.99
CA LEU A 57 -2.70 -0.21 5.00
C LEU A 57 -3.12 0.14 6.43
N GLU A 58 -3.30 -0.84 7.30
CA GLU A 58 -3.66 -0.60 8.71
C GLU A 58 -2.53 0.09 9.47
N ILE A 59 -1.26 -0.26 9.21
CA ILE A 59 -0.10 0.44 9.77
C ILE A 59 -0.09 1.92 9.34
N ILE A 60 -0.25 2.20 8.05
CA ILE A 60 -0.26 3.56 7.52
C ILE A 60 -1.41 4.35 8.16
N LYS A 61 -2.62 3.78 8.19
CA LYS A 61 -3.79 4.42 8.83
C LYS A 61 -3.51 4.79 10.27
N ARG A 62 -2.92 3.88 11.06
CA ARG A 62 -2.55 4.13 12.45
C ARG A 62 -1.53 5.26 12.58
N GLN A 63 -0.49 5.24 11.75
CA GLN A 63 0.57 6.26 11.78
C GLN A 63 0.09 7.65 11.37
N VAL A 64 -0.94 7.75 10.52
CA VAL A 64 -1.55 9.04 10.14
C VAL A 64 -2.71 9.46 11.04
N SER A 65 -3.21 8.58 11.93
CA SER A 65 -4.26 8.90 12.90
C SER A 65 -3.74 9.18 14.31
N GLU A 66 -2.57 8.62 14.65
CA GLU A 66 -1.88 8.83 15.93
C GLU A 66 -0.99 10.09 15.93
N ARG A 67 -1.03 10.87 14.84
CA ARG A 67 -0.47 12.21 14.73
C ARG A 67 -1.60 13.20 14.50
#